data_AF-G9J0I5-F1
#
_entry.id   AF-G9J0I5-F1
#
_cell.length_a   1.000
_cell.length_b   1.000
_cell.length_c   1.000
_cell.angle_alpha   90.00
_cell.angle_beta   90.00
_cell.angle_gamma   90.00
#
_symmetry.space_group_name_H-M   'P 1'
#
loop_
_entity.id
_entity.type
_entity.pdbx_description
1 polymer ?
#
loop_
_entity_poly.entity_id
_entity_poly.type
_entity_poly.pdbx_seq_one_letter_code
_entity_poly.pdbx_strand_id
1 'polypeptide(L)'
;LNCSVDEYPVDAIAKRFRYDVALVSTLKDMEEDILEGLKSKDLEEYLSGPFTVVLKESCDGMGDVSEKHGCGPAVPEKAVRFSFTIMNISVPNSNNVSVRIFEETKPNSELCCKPVCLMLADESDHETLTAILGPLIAERESMKSSELLLEIGGICRSFKFVFRGTGYDEKLVREVEGLEASGSVYICTLCDATRLEASQNLVFHSIT
;
A
#
# COMPACT_ATOMS: atom_id res chain seq x y z
N LEU A 1 -18.05 11.80 -0.03
CA LEU A 1 -18.47 12.38 1.25
C LEU A 1 -19.24 13.64 0.94
N ASN A 2 -20.48 13.73 1.40
CA ASN A 2 -21.30 14.90 1.22
C ASN A 2 -21.20 15.76 2.49
N CYS A 3 -21.07 17.06 2.32
CA CYS A 3 -20.77 18.01 3.41
C CYS A 3 -22.06 18.70 3.90
N SER A 4 -23.18 17.96 3.90
CA SER A 4 -24.45 18.46 4.41
C SER A 4 -24.46 18.40 5.93
N VAL A 5 -25.13 19.37 6.57
CA VAL A 5 -25.39 19.36 8.03
C VAL A 5 -26.29 18.21 8.48
N ASP A 6 -27.03 17.59 7.55
CA ASP A 6 -27.86 16.42 7.83
C ASP A 6 -27.05 15.10 7.84
N GLU A 7 -25.80 15.12 7.37
CA GLU A 7 -24.93 13.95 7.30
C GLU A 7 -23.91 13.92 8.44
N TYR A 8 -23.19 12.79 8.54
CA TYR A 8 -22.13 12.63 9.53
C TYR A 8 -21.04 13.70 9.31
N PRO A 9 -20.61 14.43 10.36
CA PRO A 9 -19.61 15.47 10.22
C PRO A 9 -18.27 14.86 9.76
N VAL A 10 -17.71 15.41 8.70
CA VAL A 10 -16.40 14.99 8.17
C VAL A 10 -15.38 16.04 8.55
N ASP A 11 -14.82 15.90 9.75
CA ASP A 11 -13.83 16.79 10.34
C ASP A 11 -12.40 16.40 9.90
N ALA A 12 -12.22 16.25 8.58
CA ALA A 12 -10.96 15.83 7.99
C ALA A 12 -10.67 16.54 6.67
N ILE A 13 -9.38 16.72 6.38
CA ILE A 13 -8.92 17.24 5.09
C ILE A 13 -8.03 16.18 4.45
N ALA A 14 -8.44 15.66 3.29
CA ALA A 14 -7.70 14.63 2.57
C ALA A 14 -7.40 15.03 1.13
N LYS A 15 -6.22 14.65 0.65
CA LYS A 15 -5.80 14.71 -0.75
C LYS A 15 -5.13 13.41 -1.13
N ARG A 16 -5.47 12.91 -2.32
CA ARG A 16 -4.88 11.67 -2.84
C ARG A 16 -4.68 11.71 -4.34
N PHE A 17 -3.77 10.87 -4.80
CA PHE A 17 -3.74 10.42 -6.18
C PHE A 17 -4.75 9.28 -6.39
N ARG A 18 -5.21 9.12 -7.63
CA ARG A 18 -5.86 7.87 -8.05
C ARG A 18 -4.78 6.80 -8.14
N TYR A 19 -5.02 5.62 -7.58
CA TYR A 19 -3.95 4.66 -7.28
C TYR A 19 -3.31 4.11 -8.56
N ASP A 20 -4.11 3.76 -9.55
CA ASP A 20 -3.65 3.37 -10.89
C ASP A 20 -2.76 4.45 -11.56
N VAL A 21 -3.14 5.73 -11.46
CA VAL A 21 -2.37 6.85 -12.03
C VAL A 21 -1.04 7.02 -11.29
N ALA A 22 -1.03 6.89 -9.96
CA ALA A 22 0.20 6.94 -9.17
C ALA A 22 1.15 5.79 -9.54
N LEU A 23 0.61 4.59 -9.78
CA LEU A 23 1.39 3.43 -10.22
C LEU A 23 1.96 3.63 -11.64
N VAL A 24 1.14 4.11 -12.58
CA VAL A 24 1.58 4.44 -13.94
C VAL A 24 2.71 5.47 -13.91
N SER A 25 2.55 6.54 -13.14
CA SER A 25 3.59 7.57 -12.98
C SER A 25 4.89 6.96 -12.43
N THR A 26 4.79 6.13 -11.39
CA THR A 26 5.97 5.53 -10.77
C THR A 26 6.67 4.53 -11.70
N LEU A 27 5.91 3.71 -12.43
CA LEU A 27 6.47 2.81 -13.43
C LEU A 27 7.14 3.55 -14.58
N LYS A 28 6.61 4.73 -14.96
CA LYS A 28 7.22 5.60 -15.95
C LYS A 28 8.52 6.23 -15.47
N ASP A 29 8.57 6.65 -14.22
CA ASP A 29 9.81 7.16 -13.61
C ASP A 29 10.91 6.09 -13.55
N MET A 30 10.53 4.81 -13.49
CA MET A 30 11.42 3.65 -13.44
C MET A 30 11.70 3.01 -14.82
N GLU A 31 11.38 3.72 -15.91
CA GLU A 31 11.53 3.21 -17.27
C GLU A 31 12.97 2.76 -17.59
N GLU A 32 13.97 3.56 -17.17
CA GLU A 32 15.39 3.24 -17.37
C GLU A 32 15.80 1.99 -16.57
N ASP A 33 15.40 1.90 -15.29
CA ASP A 33 15.70 0.75 -14.42
C ASP A 33 15.10 -0.56 -14.96
N ILE A 34 13.90 -0.50 -15.54
CA ILE A 34 13.23 -1.67 -16.13
C ILE A 34 14.00 -2.16 -17.37
N LEU A 35 14.40 -1.23 -18.24
CA LEU A 35 15.14 -1.55 -19.47
C LEU A 35 16.56 -2.05 -19.16
N GLU A 36 17.26 -1.42 -18.21
CA GLU A 36 18.55 -1.89 -17.72
C GLU A 36 18.43 -3.26 -17.06
N GLY A 37 17.36 -3.48 -16.29
CA GLY A 37 17.00 -4.76 -15.69
C GLY A 37 16.86 -5.88 -16.72
N LEU A 38 16.13 -5.66 -17.81
CA LEU A 38 16.00 -6.61 -18.91
C LEU A 38 17.36 -6.95 -19.54
N LYS A 39 18.15 -5.92 -19.83
CA LYS A 39 19.49 -6.08 -20.43
C LYS A 39 20.45 -6.83 -19.51
N SER A 40 20.43 -6.54 -18.21
CA SER A 40 21.29 -7.19 -17.21
C SER A 40 21.00 -8.69 -17.03
N LYS A 41 19.80 -9.13 -17.43
CA LYS A 41 19.35 -10.53 -17.37
C LYS A 41 19.40 -11.23 -18.73
N ASP A 42 20.04 -10.61 -19.72
CA ASP A 42 20.12 -11.11 -21.11
C ASP A 42 18.73 -11.41 -21.72
N LEU A 43 17.72 -10.60 -21.35
CA LEU A 43 16.36 -10.70 -21.89
C LEU A 43 16.19 -9.75 -23.08
N GLU A 44 15.31 -10.12 -24.00
CA GLU A 44 15.01 -9.33 -25.19
C GLU A 44 14.33 -8.00 -24.79
N GLU A 45 14.88 -6.87 -25.25
CA GLU A 45 14.36 -5.54 -24.92
C GLU A 45 12.91 -5.33 -25.40
N TYR A 46 12.49 -6.05 -26.45
CA TYR A 46 11.12 -5.97 -26.98
C TYR A 46 10.10 -6.83 -26.25
N LEU A 47 10.49 -7.47 -25.15
CA LEU A 47 9.59 -8.31 -24.39
C LEU A 47 8.44 -7.49 -23.80
N SER A 48 7.21 -7.93 -24.08
CA SER A 48 5.98 -7.21 -23.77
C SER A 48 5.27 -7.70 -22.50
N GLY A 49 5.75 -8.77 -21.86
CA GLY A 49 5.27 -9.24 -20.56
C GLY A 49 4.49 -10.57 -20.62
N PRO A 50 3.70 -10.89 -19.58
CA PRO A 50 3.30 -10.00 -18.48
C PRO A 50 4.40 -9.80 -17.43
N PHE A 51 4.67 -8.54 -17.10
CA PHE A 51 5.51 -8.16 -15.96
C PHE A 51 4.69 -8.25 -14.67
N THR A 52 5.27 -8.79 -13.60
CA THR A 52 4.66 -8.84 -12.28
C THR A 52 5.36 -7.83 -11.38
N VAL A 53 4.59 -6.86 -10.88
CA VAL A 53 5.06 -5.79 -10.01
C VAL A 53 4.58 -6.10 -8.59
N VAL A 54 5.52 -6.32 -7.67
CA VAL A 54 5.22 -6.53 -6.26
C VAL A 54 5.30 -5.19 -5.54
N LEU A 55 4.20 -4.79 -4.93
CA LEU A 55 4.05 -3.53 -4.21
C LEU A 55 4.00 -3.80 -2.71
N LYS A 56 4.76 -3.04 -1.92
CA LYS A 56 4.58 -2.91 -0.48
C LYS A 56 3.66 -1.72 -0.22
N GLU A 57 2.50 -1.96 0.37
CA GLU A 57 1.60 -0.90 0.86
C GLU A 57 1.94 -0.61 2.32
N SER A 58 1.93 0.68 2.67
CA SER A 58 2.20 1.16 4.02
C SER A 58 1.18 2.23 4.38
N CYS A 59 0.70 2.21 5.62
CA CYS A 59 -0.13 3.27 6.17
C CYS A 59 0.28 3.52 7.61
N ASP A 60 0.48 4.78 7.95
CA ASP A 60 0.95 5.20 9.27
C ASP A 60 0.19 6.43 9.75
N GLY A 61 -0.23 6.42 11.02
CA GLY A 61 -0.71 7.57 11.75
C GLY A 61 0.44 8.37 12.35
N MET A 62 0.28 9.70 12.37
CA MET A 62 1.22 10.66 12.91
C MET A 62 0.50 11.53 13.93
N GLY A 63 1.06 11.64 15.13
CA GLY A 63 0.63 12.61 16.14
C GLY A 63 1.33 13.95 16.01
N ASP A 64 0.95 14.91 16.85
CA ASP A 64 1.59 16.22 17.00
C ASP A 64 1.66 17.03 15.68
N VAL A 65 0.63 16.89 14.83
CA VAL A 65 0.51 17.64 13.57
C VAL A 65 -0.36 18.87 13.81
N SER A 66 0.25 19.98 14.24
CA SER A 66 -0.49 21.17 14.68
C SER A 66 -1.47 21.70 13.65
N GLU A 67 -2.69 21.99 14.11
CA GLU A 67 -3.72 22.65 13.31
C GLU A 67 -3.29 24.09 12.98
N LYS A 68 -3.61 24.55 11.77
CA LYS A 68 -3.37 25.94 11.36
C LYS A 68 -4.61 26.78 11.58
N HIS A 69 -4.42 28.02 12.03
CA HIS A 69 -5.48 29.03 11.90
C HIS A 69 -5.90 29.20 10.44
N GLY A 70 -7.19 29.40 10.20
CA GLY A 70 -7.70 29.63 8.85
C GLY A 70 -9.20 29.37 8.74
N CYS A 71 -9.67 29.36 7.50
CA CYS A 71 -11.01 28.86 7.17
C CYS A 71 -10.92 27.37 6.86
N GLY A 72 -11.88 26.59 7.33
CA GLY A 72 -11.92 25.14 7.12
C GLY A 72 -12.75 24.45 8.20
N PRO A 73 -12.99 23.13 8.07
CA PRO A 73 -13.45 22.35 9.20
C PRO A 73 -12.41 22.37 10.31
N ALA A 74 -12.85 22.17 11.56
CA ALA A 74 -11.92 21.85 12.63
C ALA A 74 -11.28 20.49 12.29
N VAL A 75 -9.97 20.39 12.36
CA VAL A 75 -9.26 19.15 12.05
C VAL A 75 -8.49 18.64 13.26
N PRO A 76 -8.34 17.31 13.42
CA PRO A 76 -7.50 16.79 14.49
C PRO A 76 -6.03 17.18 14.27
N GLU A 77 -5.28 17.34 15.35
CA GLU A 77 -3.82 17.55 15.31
C GLU A 77 -3.04 16.24 15.05
N LYS A 78 -3.57 15.44 14.11
CA LYS A 78 -3.09 14.13 13.70
C LYS A 78 -3.18 14.03 12.18
N ALA A 79 -2.33 13.20 11.60
CA ALA A 79 -2.38 12.88 10.19
C ALA A 79 -2.30 11.38 9.96
N VAL A 80 -2.87 10.93 8.84
CA VAL A 80 -2.66 9.57 8.34
C VAL A 80 -2.09 9.68 6.94
N ARG A 81 -1.07 8.86 6.66
CA ARG A 81 -0.43 8.77 5.36
C ARG A 81 -0.53 7.36 4.83
N PHE A 82 -1.06 7.21 3.63
CA PHE A 82 -1.01 5.98 2.86
C PHE A 82 0.00 6.13 1.72
N SER A 83 0.91 5.14 1.60
CA SER A 83 2.01 5.14 0.64
C SER A 83 2.24 3.74 0.07
N PHE A 84 2.97 3.65 -1.04
CA PHE A 84 3.47 2.38 -1.55
C PHE A 84 4.92 2.46 -1.99
N THR A 85 5.54 1.29 -2.11
CA THR A 85 6.88 1.11 -2.67
C THR A 85 6.84 -0.04 -3.68
N ILE A 86 7.42 0.14 -4.86
CA ILE A 86 7.67 -0.97 -5.79
C ILE A 86 8.85 -1.76 -5.24
N MET A 87 8.61 -2.98 -4.79
CA MET A 87 9.63 -3.82 -4.15
C MET A 87 10.47 -4.57 -5.18
N ASN A 88 9.82 -5.14 -6.19
CA ASN A 88 10.48 -5.81 -7.29
C ASN A 88 9.55 -5.88 -8.51
N ILE A 89 10.18 -6.01 -9.67
CA ILE A 89 9.50 -6.27 -10.94
C ILE A 89 10.13 -7.54 -11.51
N SER A 90 9.28 -8.50 -11.89
CA SER A 90 9.70 -9.76 -12.49
C SER A 90 8.96 -10.06 -13.79
N VAL A 91 9.53 -10.93 -14.60
CA VAL A 91 8.97 -11.31 -15.89
C VAL A 91 9.25 -12.79 -16.17
N PRO A 92 8.32 -13.55 -16.77
CA PRO A 92 8.57 -14.95 -17.11
C PRO A 92 9.62 -15.05 -18.23
N ASN A 93 10.61 -15.92 -18.03
CA ASN A 93 11.54 -16.31 -19.08
C ASN A 93 10.95 -17.43 -19.98
N SER A 94 11.62 -17.78 -21.07
CA SER A 94 11.27 -18.86 -22.01
C SER A 94 10.93 -20.21 -21.37
N ASN A 95 11.50 -20.51 -20.19
CA ASN A 95 11.21 -21.72 -19.41
C ASN A 95 10.07 -21.54 -18.38
N ASN A 96 9.27 -20.47 -18.46
CA ASN A 96 8.24 -20.06 -17.49
C ASN A 96 8.74 -19.84 -16.06
N VAL A 97 10.05 -19.65 -15.87
CA VAL A 97 10.63 -19.26 -14.59
C VAL A 97 10.58 -17.73 -14.49
N SER A 98 9.99 -17.21 -13.41
CA SER A 98 9.94 -15.77 -13.14
C SER A 98 11.33 -15.23 -12.78
N VAL A 99 11.87 -14.35 -13.62
CA VAL A 99 13.15 -13.68 -13.41
C VAL A 99 12.90 -12.26 -12.91
N ARG A 100 13.57 -11.87 -11.83
CA ARG A 100 13.52 -10.49 -11.31
C ARG A 100 14.43 -9.60 -12.14
N ILE A 101 13.87 -8.54 -12.71
CA ILE A 101 14.60 -7.53 -13.49
C ILE A 101 14.89 -6.28 -12.67
N PHE A 102 14.06 -5.99 -11.67
CA PHE A 102 14.26 -4.90 -10.72
C PHE A 102 14.01 -5.41 -9.31
N GLU A 103 14.83 -4.95 -8.36
CA GLU A 103 14.66 -5.18 -6.93
C GLU A 103 15.13 -3.93 -6.18
N GLU A 104 14.27 -3.39 -5.32
CA GLU A 104 14.58 -2.20 -4.54
C GLU A 104 15.69 -2.50 -3.52
N THR A 105 16.81 -1.80 -3.66
CA THR A 105 18.01 -2.01 -2.83
C THR A 105 17.82 -1.54 -1.39
N LYS A 106 16.99 -0.50 -1.18
CA LYS A 106 16.72 0.10 0.13
C LYS A 106 15.21 0.24 0.36
N PRO A 107 14.48 -0.88 0.59
CA PRO A 107 13.01 -0.89 0.59
C PRO A 107 12.34 -0.10 1.71
N ASN A 108 13.11 0.34 2.72
CA ASN A 108 12.63 1.17 3.83
C ASN A 108 13.19 2.60 3.76
N SER A 109 13.76 3.02 2.63
CA SER A 109 14.18 4.41 2.44
C SER A 109 12.97 5.29 2.16
N GLU A 110 13.05 6.52 2.66
CA GLU A 110 12.18 7.63 2.34
C GLU A 110 12.11 7.97 0.84
N LEU A 111 13.14 7.61 0.06
CA LEU A 111 13.22 7.92 -1.37
C LEU A 111 12.31 7.04 -2.24
N CYS A 112 12.11 5.79 -1.83
CA CYS A 112 11.31 4.82 -2.57
C CYS A 112 9.85 4.79 -2.11
N CYS A 113 9.55 5.28 -0.91
CA CYS A 113 8.19 5.33 -0.35
C CYS A 113 7.37 6.45 -1.00
N LYS A 114 6.51 6.11 -1.97
CA LYS A 114 5.70 7.07 -2.73
C LYS A 114 4.38 7.35 -2.01
N PRO A 115 4.10 8.62 -1.62
CA PRO A 115 2.85 8.96 -0.97
C PRO A 115 1.68 8.93 -1.96
N VAL A 116 0.57 8.31 -1.57
CA VAL A 116 -0.66 8.27 -2.38
C VAL A 116 -1.77 9.09 -1.75
N CYS A 117 -1.94 9.01 -0.44
CA CYS A 117 -2.98 9.75 0.27
C CYS A 117 -2.42 10.35 1.55
N LEU A 118 -2.72 11.64 1.73
CA LEU A 118 -2.45 12.38 2.96
C LEU A 118 -3.78 12.88 3.49
N MET A 119 -4.04 12.63 4.76
CA MET A 119 -5.23 13.16 5.44
C MET A 119 -4.88 13.71 6.81
N LEU A 120 -5.51 14.80 7.19
CA LEU A 120 -5.59 15.27 8.57
C LEU A 120 -6.79 14.57 9.19
N ALA A 121 -6.53 13.45 9.86
CA ALA A 121 -7.50 12.55 10.48
C ALA A 121 -6.80 11.77 11.60
N ASP A 122 -7.59 11.22 12.53
CA ASP A 122 -7.10 10.26 13.51
C ASP A 122 -7.19 8.85 12.92
N GLU A 123 -6.12 8.07 12.99
CA GLU A 123 -6.16 6.65 12.60
C GLU A 123 -7.13 5.82 13.46
N SER A 124 -7.52 6.34 14.62
CA SER A 124 -8.44 5.70 15.56
C SER A 124 -9.90 6.04 15.27
N ASP A 125 -10.17 7.00 14.38
CA ASP A 125 -11.51 7.32 13.88
C ASP A 125 -11.81 6.43 12.66
N HIS A 126 -12.45 5.29 12.93
CA HIS A 126 -12.72 4.26 11.94
C HIS A 126 -13.63 4.76 10.82
N GLU A 127 -14.66 5.54 11.15
CA GLU A 127 -15.63 6.09 10.20
C GLU A 127 -14.93 7.02 9.19
N THR A 128 -14.11 7.96 9.68
CA THR A 128 -13.36 8.88 8.82
C THR A 128 -12.31 8.14 8.00
N LEU A 129 -11.56 7.21 8.62
CA LEU A 129 -10.50 6.47 7.95
C LEU A 129 -11.05 5.61 6.81
N THR A 130 -12.13 4.85 7.05
CA THR A 130 -12.78 4.01 6.03
C THR A 130 -13.42 4.84 4.92
N ALA A 131 -14.02 5.98 5.25
CA ALA A 131 -14.58 6.90 4.26
C ALA A 131 -13.52 7.44 3.29
N ILE A 132 -12.31 7.73 3.77
CA ILE A 132 -11.22 8.29 2.95
C ILE A 132 -10.46 7.19 2.20
N LEU A 133 -10.13 6.07 2.85
CA LEU A 133 -9.35 4.98 2.25
C LEU A 133 -10.20 4.03 1.39
N GLY A 134 -11.51 3.92 1.62
CA GLY A 134 -12.42 3.04 0.87
C GLY A 134 -12.26 3.12 -0.66
N PRO A 135 -12.20 4.32 -1.28
CA PRO A 135 -11.92 4.45 -2.71
C PRO A 135 -10.57 3.86 -3.15
N LEU A 136 -9.51 3.99 -2.34
CA LEU A 136 -8.20 3.40 -2.66
C LEU A 136 -8.23 1.88 -2.60
N ILE A 137 -8.93 1.32 -1.61
CA ILE A 137 -9.11 -0.13 -1.52
C ILE A 137 -9.93 -0.66 -2.70
N ALA A 138 -10.98 0.05 -3.12
CA ALA A 138 -11.74 -0.32 -4.31
C ALA A 138 -10.90 -0.28 -5.59
N GLU A 139 -10.07 0.76 -5.77
CA GLU A 139 -9.11 0.86 -6.88
C GLU A 139 -8.11 -0.30 -6.86
N ARG A 140 -7.55 -0.62 -5.69
CA ARG A 140 -6.62 -1.74 -5.47
C ARG A 140 -7.24 -3.09 -5.83
N GLU A 141 -8.45 -3.39 -5.33
CA GLU A 141 -9.12 -4.66 -5.65
C GLU A 141 -9.43 -4.78 -7.14
N SER A 142 -9.81 -3.69 -7.80
CA SER A 142 -9.96 -3.66 -9.26
C SER A 142 -8.64 -4.00 -9.95
N MET A 143 -7.52 -3.43 -9.49
CA MET A 143 -6.21 -3.63 -10.11
C MET A 143 -5.69 -5.07 -10.00
N LYS A 144 -5.98 -5.79 -8.91
CA LYS A 144 -5.56 -7.19 -8.71
C LYS A 144 -6.05 -8.15 -9.81
N SER A 145 -7.20 -7.86 -10.39
CA SER A 145 -7.84 -8.71 -11.42
C SER A 145 -7.64 -8.19 -12.85
N SER A 146 -6.87 -7.10 -13.00
CA SER A 146 -6.65 -6.42 -14.27
C SER A 146 -5.19 -6.49 -14.75
N GLU A 147 -4.98 -6.20 -16.02
CA GLU A 147 -3.66 -5.97 -16.59
C GLU A 147 -3.54 -4.51 -17.04
N LEU A 148 -2.45 -3.85 -16.66
CA LEU A 148 -2.13 -2.50 -17.12
C LEU A 148 -1.29 -2.61 -18.39
N LEU A 149 -1.74 -1.97 -19.47
CA LEU A 149 -0.95 -1.75 -20.67
C LEU A 149 -0.28 -0.39 -20.60
N LEU A 150 1.04 -0.37 -20.63
CA LEU A 150 1.84 0.86 -20.55
C LEU A 150 3.00 0.80 -21.54
N GLU A 151 3.16 1.87 -22.32
CA GLU A 151 4.33 2.02 -23.19
C GLU A 151 5.57 2.30 -22.34
N ILE A 152 6.64 1.52 -22.49
CA ILE A 152 7.94 1.72 -21.84
C ILE A 152 8.99 1.46 -22.93
N GLY A 153 9.97 2.35 -23.12
CA GLY A 153 10.98 2.23 -24.18
C GLY A 153 10.38 2.14 -25.59
N GLY A 154 9.26 2.81 -25.85
CA GLY A 154 8.56 2.78 -27.15
C GLY A 154 7.71 1.53 -27.42
N ILE A 155 7.59 0.62 -26.46
CA ILE A 155 6.89 -0.67 -26.61
C ILE A 155 5.78 -0.79 -25.59
N CYS A 156 4.59 -1.18 -26.02
CA CYS A 156 3.46 -1.46 -25.14
C CYS A 156 3.70 -2.76 -24.35
N ARG A 157 3.83 -2.65 -23.03
CA ARG A 157 4.07 -3.79 -22.12
C ARG A 157 2.87 -3.98 -21.17
N SER A 158 2.59 -5.24 -20.82
CA SER A 158 1.55 -5.64 -19.87
C SER A 158 2.11 -5.82 -18.46
N PHE A 159 1.48 -5.22 -17.46
CA PHE A 159 1.85 -5.29 -16.05
C PHE A 159 0.69 -5.85 -15.19
N LYS A 160 1.05 -6.75 -14.28
CA LYS A 160 0.20 -7.30 -13.21
C LYS A 160 0.72 -6.82 -11.87
N PHE A 161 -0.19 -6.58 -10.93
CA PHE A 161 0.15 -6.06 -9.62
C PHE A 161 -0.13 -7.06 -8.52
N VAL A 162 0.84 -7.23 -7.61
CA VAL A 162 0.70 -7.98 -6.38
C VAL A 162 0.89 -7.02 -5.21
N PHE A 163 -0.21 -6.68 -4.55
CA PHE A 163 -0.22 -5.77 -3.41
C PHE A 163 0.05 -6.54 -2.11
N ARG A 164 1.04 -6.09 -1.34
CA ARG A 164 1.39 -6.64 -0.02
C ARG A 164 1.31 -5.55 1.03
N GLY A 165 0.27 -5.61 1.85
CA GLY A 165 0.06 -4.70 2.98
C GLY A 165 0.90 -5.08 4.19
N THR A 166 2.19 -4.75 4.17
CA THR A 166 3.13 -5.11 5.26
C THR A 166 3.72 -3.92 5.99
N GLY A 167 3.37 -2.69 5.59
CA GLY A 167 3.82 -1.45 6.22
C GLY A 167 2.80 -0.86 7.19
N TYR A 168 2.11 -1.70 7.96
CA TYR A 168 1.14 -1.29 8.98
C TYR A 168 1.68 -1.71 10.36
N ASP A 169 1.48 -0.89 11.38
CA ASP A 169 1.76 -1.31 12.76
C ASP A 169 0.66 -2.24 13.29
N GLU A 170 0.90 -2.92 14.42
CA GLU A 170 -0.07 -3.88 14.96
C GLU A 170 -1.41 -3.22 15.29
N LYS A 171 -1.37 -1.98 15.78
CA LYS A 171 -2.58 -1.21 16.13
C LYS A 171 -3.46 -1.03 14.90
N LEU A 172 -2.89 -0.54 13.81
CA LEU A 172 -3.61 -0.30 12.58
C LEU A 172 -4.06 -1.61 11.92
N VAL A 173 -3.22 -2.66 11.93
CA VAL A 173 -3.63 -3.99 11.44
C VAL A 173 -4.89 -4.47 12.17
N ARG A 174 -4.92 -4.36 13.49
CA ARG A 174 -6.09 -4.79 14.27
C ARG A 174 -7.33 -3.97 13.91
N GLU A 175 -7.18 -2.66 13.76
CA GLU A 175 -8.28 -1.76 13.40
C GLU A 175 -8.86 -2.08 12.01
N VAL A 176 -8.00 -2.25 11.00
CA VAL A 176 -8.45 -2.46 9.60
C VAL A 176 -8.92 -3.90 9.32
N GLU A 177 -8.37 -4.89 10.03
CA GLU A 177 -8.78 -6.30 9.91
C GLU A 177 -9.93 -6.67 10.88
N GLY A 178 -10.42 -5.72 11.69
CA GLY A 178 -11.54 -5.94 12.60
C GLY A 178 -11.21 -6.86 13.79
N LEU A 179 -9.95 -6.87 14.22
CA LEU A 179 -9.49 -7.63 15.38
C LEU A 179 -9.68 -6.79 16.66
N GLU A 180 -9.77 -7.47 17.80
CA GLU A 180 -9.74 -6.80 19.09
C GLU A 180 -8.44 -6.01 19.26
N ALA A 181 -8.47 -4.89 20.01
CA ALA A 181 -7.29 -4.07 20.28
C ALA A 181 -6.16 -4.88 20.97
N SER A 182 -4.92 -4.37 20.97
CA SER A 182 -3.73 -5.05 21.51
C SER A 182 -3.82 -5.47 22.99
N GLY A 183 -4.79 -4.93 23.75
CA GLY A 183 -5.11 -5.35 25.11
C GLY A 183 -5.87 -6.68 25.21
N SER A 184 -6.25 -7.28 24.09
CA SER A 184 -7.03 -8.51 24.01
C SER A 184 -6.34 -9.73 24.65
N VAL A 185 -7.17 -10.75 24.93
CA VAL A 185 -6.72 -12.11 25.21
C VAL A 185 -6.14 -12.76 23.95
N TYR A 186 -6.61 -12.40 22.75
CA TYR A 186 -6.06 -12.83 21.46
C TYR A 186 -4.91 -11.91 21.04
N ILE A 187 -3.69 -12.37 21.27
CA ILE A 187 -2.49 -11.52 21.19
C ILE A 187 -1.86 -11.44 19.80
N CYS A 188 -2.22 -12.34 18.89
CA CYS A 188 -1.60 -12.44 17.57
C CYS A 188 -2.58 -11.98 16.49
N THR A 189 -2.07 -11.31 15.45
CA THR A 189 -2.84 -10.97 14.24
C THR A 189 -2.75 -12.05 13.16
N LEU A 190 -1.98 -13.12 13.41
CA LEU A 190 -1.71 -14.20 12.46
C LEU A 190 -2.20 -15.56 12.94
N CYS A 191 -2.57 -15.72 14.22
CA CYS A 191 -3.04 -16.98 14.76
C CYS A 191 -4.04 -16.78 15.91
N ASP A 192 -4.81 -17.82 16.21
CA ASP A 192 -5.90 -17.76 17.20
C ASP A 192 -5.45 -17.97 18.67
N ALA A 193 -4.13 -17.98 18.92
CA ALA A 193 -3.61 -18.30 20.24
C ALA A 193 -3.96 -17.22 21.28
N THR A 194 -4.46 -17.67 22.43
CA THR A 194 -4.68 -16.79 23.58
C THR A 194 -3.35 -16.41 24.25
N ARG A 195 -3.36 -15.32 25.03
CA ARG A 195 -2.21 -14.86 25.83
C ARG A 195 -1.67 -15.95 26.75
N LEU A 196 -2.57 -16.75 27.34
CA LEU A 196 -2.20 -17.85 28.23
C LEU A 196 -1.53 -18.98 27.45
N GLU A 197 -2.13 -19.43 26.35
CA GLU A 197 -1.57 -20.50 25.51
C GLU A 197 -0.22 -20.11 24.91
N ALA A 198 -0.11 -18.88 24.40
CA ALA A 198 1.14 -18.36 23.86
C ALA A 198 2.23 -18.26 24.93
N SER A 199 1.89 -17.95 26.19
CA SER A 199 2.85 -17.95 27.30
C SER A 199 3.39 -19.35 27.66
N GLN A 200 2.64 -20.41 27.36
CA GLN A 200 3.03 -21.80 27.63
C GLN A 200 3.77 -22.43 26.46
N ASN A 201 3.28 -22.21 25.23
CA ASN A 201 3.80 -22.82 24.02
C ASN A 201 4.98 -22.03 23.42
N LEU A 202 4.90 -20.69 23.44
CA LEU A 202 5.89 -19.70 22.99
C LEU A 202 6.22 -19.71 21.50
N VAL A 203 6.48 -20.88 20.90
CA VAL A 203 7.12 -21.00 19.57
C VAL A 203 6.35 -21.88 18.59
N PHE A 204 5.49 -22.80 19.05
CA PHE A 204 4.77 -23.70 18.14
C PHE A 204 3.37 -23.18 17.79
N HIS A 205 3.34 -22.14 16.95
CA HIS A 205 2.12 -21.60 16.37
C HIS A 205 2.23 -21.57 14.85
N SER A 206 1.12 -21.81 14.16
CA SER A 206 1.01 -21.65 12.70
C SER A 206 0.14 -20.45 12.38
N ILE A 207 0.35 -19.86 11.20
CA ILE A 207 -0.57 -18.85 10.67
C ILE A 207 -1.91 -19.54 10.35
N THR A 208 -3.03 -19.00 10.82
CA THR A 208 -4.38 -19.55 10.63
C THR A 208 -5.32 -18.57 9.97
#